data_AF-A0A6P9F0K2-F1
#
_entry.id   AF-A0A6P9F0K2-F1
#
_cell.length_a   1.000
_cell.length_b   1.000
_cell.length_c   1.000
_cell.angle_alpha   90.00
_cell.angle_beta   90.00
_cell.angle_gamma   90.00
#
_symmetry.space_group_name_H-M   'P 1'
#
loop_
_entity.id
_entity.type
_entity.pdbx_description
1 polymer ?
#
loop_
_entity_poly.entity_id
_entity_poly.type
_entity_poly.pdbx_seq_one_letter_code
_entity_poly.pdbx_strand_id
1 'polypeptide(L)'
;MGKKNSCLMQTVQHSEQTLKTALISKNPTLVSQYEQLDAGERRLLNKAFKPDSDLFGPITLHSESDWIISHPEPPQDFEQFFSDPSRKAPSPEKRSIYIQCIGSLGNTRIISEEYIKWLKGYCEAFFYGLTVKLLEPVPVSVTRCSFRINDNTQNLQIHAGHILRFLKKKKPRDAFCIVGITMIDLYPRDSWNFVFGQASLTDGVGIFSFARYGSDFYSSRYEGKVNKLQKVSSSDYSVFDNYYIPEVTSVLLLRSCKALVKWIDDESADIPGVSRGHSREDNVNLPKPVEAFKEWKEWIIRCLAVVQK
;
A
#
# COMPACT_ATOMS: atom_id res chain seq x y z
N MET A 1 26.30 -17.51 -34.20
CA MET A 1 25.22 -18.28 -33.54
C MET A 1 25.02 -17.71 -32.14
N GLY A 2 24.10 -16.76 -31.99
CA GLY A 2 23.73 -16.22 -30.68
C GLY A 2 22.88 -17.24 -29.93
N LYS A 3 23.34 -17.67 -28.75
CA LYS A 3 22.48 -18.42 -27.82
C LYS A 3 21.31 -17.50 -27.46
N LYS A 4 20.10 -17.85 -27.91
CA LYS A 4 18.87 -17.33 -27.30
C LYS A 4 18.91 -17.78 -25.84
N ASN A 5 19.19 -16.86 -24.93
CA ASN A 5 18.92 -17.07 -23.51
C ASN A 5 17.39 -17.17 -23.38
N SER A 6 16.89 -18.40 -23.46
CA SER A 6 15.54 -18.73 -23.01
C SER A 6 15.54 -18.50 -21.52
N CYS A 7 15.03 -17.34 -21.09
CA CYS A 7 14.81 -17.08 -19.68
C CYS A 7 13.76 -18.07 -19.20
N LEU A 8 14.18 -19.09 -18.44
CA LEU A 8 13.27 -20.08 -17.89
C LEU A 8 12.41 -19.36 -16.85
N MET A 9 11.13 -19.17 -17.19
CA MET A 9 10.14 -18.71 -16.23
C MET A 9 10.08 -19.72 -15.09
N GLN A 10 10.41 -19.27 -13.87
CA GLN A 10 10.48 -20.13 -12.70
C GLN A 10 9.43 -19.69 -11.69
N THR A 11 8.62 -20.63 -11.22
CA THR A 11 7.63 -20.37 -10.18
C THR A 11 8.21 -20.75 -8.81
N VAL A 12 8.17 -19.83 -7.85
CA VAL A 12 8.54 -20.10 -6.46
C VAL A 12 7.40 -20.87 -5.80
N GLN A 13 7.67 -22.13 -5.42
CA GLN A 13 6.69 -22.99 -4.75
C GLN A 13 7.28 -23.63 -3.50
N HIS A 14 6.41 -23.82 -2.51
CA HIS A 14 6.72 -24.50 -1.26
C HIS A 14 5.70 -25.60 -1.01
N SER A 15 6.08 -26.63 -0.25
CA SER A 15 5.14 -27.67 0.16
C SER A 15 4.11 -27.10 1.14
N GLU A 16 2.92 -27.73 1.17
CA GLU A 16 1.87 -27.39 2.13
C GLU A 16 2.39 -27.39 3.58
N GLN A 17 3.24 -28.35 3.91
CA GLN A 17 3.84 -28.49 5.24
C GLN A 17 4.77 -27.32 5.58
N THR A 18 5.58 -26.86 4.62
CA THR A 18 6.45 -25.69 4.80
C THR A 18 5.60 -24.43 5.03
N LEU A 19 4.55 -24.22 4.24
CA LEU A 19 3.66 -23.07 4.38
C LEU A 19 2.88 -23.09 5.70
N LYS A 20 2.39 -24.26 6.12
CA LYS A 20 1.75 -24.44 7.45
C LYS A 20 2.71 -24.10 8.58
N THR A 21 3.94 -24.59 8.50
CA THR A 21 4.96 -24.30 9.51
C THR A 21 5.27 -22.81 9.55
N ALA A 22 5.35 -22.14 8.39
CA ALA A 22 5.64 -20.71 8.31
C ALA A 22 4.49 -19.84 8.83
N LEU A 23 3.22 -20.22 8.58
CA LEU A 23 2.05 -19.42 8.95
C LEU A 23 1.58 -19.67 10.39
N ILE A 24 1.54 -20.92 10.83
CA ILE A 24 0.98 -21.31 12.15
C ILE A 24 2.07 -21.39 13.22
N SER A 25 3.33 -21.61 12.82
CA SER A 25 4.46 -21.91 13.70
C SER A 25 4.36 -23.30 14.38
N LYS A 26 5.49 -23.75 14.97
CA LYS A 26 5.55 -24.91 15.88
C LYS A 26 5.45 -24.50 17.35
N ASN A 27 5.43 -23.20 17.62
CA ASN A 27 5.33 -22.63 18.96
C ASN A 27 3.91 -22.84 19.51
N PRO A 28 3.74 -23.55 20.64
CA PRO A 28 2.41 -23.86 21.18
C PRO A 28 1.55 -22.62 21.45
N THR A 29 2.17 -21.48 21.78
CA THR A 29 1.46 -20.23 22.03
C THR A 29 0.84 -19.67 20.75
N LEU A 30 1.58 -19.70 19.63
CA LEU A 30 1.10 -19.20 18.34
C LEU A 30 0.07 -20.15 17.72
N VAL A 31 0.26 -21.46 17.90
CA VAL A 31 -0.73 -22.47 17.52
C VAL A 31 -2.06 -22.21 18.25
N SER A 32 -2.00 -21.99 19.57
CA SER A 32 -3.21 -21.70 20.36
C SER A 32 -3.90 -20.40 19.92
N GLN A 33 -3.14 -19.36 19.56
CA GLN A 33 -3.71 -18.13 18.98
C GLN A 33 -4.41 -18.40 17.65
N TYR A 34 -3.80 -19.20 16.77
CA TYR A 34 -4.41 -19.59 15.50
C TYR A 34 -5.71 -20.39 15.72
N GLU A 35 -5.76 -21.27 16.72
CA GLU A 35 -6.94 -22.07 17.03
C GLU A 35 -8.12 -21.25 17.58
N GLN A 36 -7.83 -20.10 18.22
CA GLN A 36 -8.81 -19.16 18.72
C GLN A 36 -9.46 -18.30 17.62
N LEU A 37 -8.85 -18.23 16.43
CA LEU A 37 -9.44 -17.55 15.28
C LEU A 37 -10.77 -18.19 14.89
N ASP A 38 -11.69 -17.36 14.40
CA ASP A 38 -12.99 -17.86 13.99
C ASP A 38 -12.90 -18.77 12.74
N ALA A 39 -13.99 -19.47 12.44
CA ALA A 39 -14.02 -20.42 11.33
C ALA A 39 -13.87 -19.76 9.95
N GLY A 40 -14.22 -18.49 9.81
CA GLY A 40 -14.02 -17.69 8.60
C GLY A 40 -12.55 -17.30 8.44
N GLU A 41 -11.93 -16.75 9.49
CA GLU A 41 -10.52 -16.36 9.51
C GLU A 41 -9.59 -17.55 9.22
N ARG A 42 -9.81 -18.68 9.89
CA ARG A 42 -9.03 -19.90 9.61
C ARG A 42 -9.20 -20.41 8.19
N ARG A 43 -10.42 -20.31 7.64
CA ARG A 43 -10.69 -20.70 6.24
C ARG A 43 -9.94 -19.80 5.27
N LEU A 44 -9.90 -18.49 5.53
CA LEU A 44 -9.13 -17.53 4.73
C LEU A 44 -7.64 -17.87 4.76
N LEU A 45 -7.06 -18.04 5.95
CA LEU A 45 -5.64 -18.35 6.10
C LEU A 45 -5.28 -19.71 5.49
N ASN A 46 -6.14 -20.72 5.60
CA ASN A 46 -5.94 -22.03 4.98
C ASN A 46 -5.89 -21.97 3.44
N LYS A 47 -6.43 -20.92 2.79
CA LYS A 47 -6.26 -20.74 1.34
C LYS A 47 -4.79 -20.53 0.96
N ALA A 48 -3.94 -20.03 1.86
CA ALA A 48 -2.51 -19.85 1.61
C ALA A 48 -1.75 -21.16 1.35
N PHE A 49 -2.33 -22.30 1.73
CA PHE A 49 -1.72 -23.62 1.56
C PHE A 49 -2.07 -24.28 0.23
N LYS A 50 -2.99 -23.69 -0.53
CA LYS A 50 -3.53 -24.25 -1.77
C LYS A 50 -2.81 -23.64 -2.99
N PRO A 51 -2.13 -24.45 -3.82
CA PRO A 51 -1.42 -23.95 -5.01
C PRO A 51 -2.32 -23.26 -6.04
N ASP A 52 -3.60 -23.62 -6.06
CA ASP A 52 -4.66 -23.09 -6.91
C ASP A 52 -5.45 -21.96 -6.25
N SER A 53 -4.97 -21.42 -5.11
CA SER A 53 -5.63 -20.27 -4.51
C SER A 53 -5.41 -19.00 -5.32
N ASP A 54 -6.50 -18.36 -5.72
CA ASP A 54 -6.46 -17.04 -6.36
C ASP A 54 -5.98 -15.93 -5.42
N LEU A 55 -5.99 -16.17 -4.09
CA LEU A 55 -5.59 -15.17 -3.10
C LEU A 55 -4.09 -15.21 -2.79
N PHE A 56 -3.49 -16.41 -2.86
CA PHE A 56 -2.11 -16.66 -2.46
C PHE A 56 -1.37 -17.44 -3.54
N GLY A 57 -1.53 -16.99 -4.79
CA GLY A 57 -0.88 -17.60 -5.93
C GLY A 57 0.65 -17.54 -5.82
N PRO A 58 1.37 -18.54 -6.37
CA PRO A 58 2.81 -18.59 -6.28
C PRO A 58 3.48 -17.48 -7.12
N ILE A 59 4.63 -17.00 -6.65
CA ILE A 59 5.36 -15.94 -7.33
C ILE A 59 6.02 -16.50 -8.59
N THR A 60 5.77 -15.84 -9.72
CA THR A 60 6.44 -16.14 -10.98
C THR A 60 7.63 -15.22 -11.17
N LEU A 61 8.81 -15.82 -11.37
CA LEU A 61 10.04 -15.15 -11.72
C LEU A 61 10.19 -15.20 -13.24
N HIS A 62 10.37 -14.02 -13.83
CA HIS A 62 10.49 -13.80 -15.26
C HIS A 62 11.94 -13.59 -15.69
N SER A 63 12.83 -13.15 -14.79
CA SER A 63 14.23 -12.86 -15.14
C SER A 63 15.19 -12.83 -13.95
N GLU A 64 16.49 -12.97 -14.22
CA GLU A 64 17.55 -12.75 -13.20
C GLU A 64 17.58 -11.31 -12.66
N SER A 65 16.93 -10.37 -13.36
CA SER A 65 16.79 -8.98 -12.91
C SER A 65 15.61 -8.77 -11.96
N ASP A 66 14.80 -9.79 -11.70
CA ASP A 66 13.69 -9.70 -10.75
C ASP A 66 14.23 -9.44 -9.34
N TRP A 67 13.48 -8.67 -8.53
CA TRP A 67 13.96 -8.20 -7.24
C TRP A 67 14.39 -9.34 -6.31
N ILE A 68 13.59 -10.40 -6.22
CA ILE A 68 13.85 -11.57 -5.35
C ILE A 68 15.19 -12.24 -5.69
N ILE A 69 15.57 -12.29 -6.97
CA ILE A 69 16.83 -12.90 -7.41
C ILE A 69 18.00 -11.93 -7.23
N SER A 70 17.82 -10.68 -7.66
CA SER A 70 18.86 -9.64 -7.66
C SER A 70 19.19 -9.11 -6.27
N HIS A 71 18.25 -9.20 -5.33
CA HIS A 71 18.37 -8.71 -3.96
C HIS A 71 17.84 -9.79 -3.00
N PRO A 72 18.63 -10.86 -2.76
CA PRO A 72 18.20 -11.95 -1.89
C PRO A 72 18.04 -11.44 -0.45
N GLU A 73 16.81 -11.58 0.07
CA GLU A 73 16.44 -11.24 1.44
C GLU A 73 16.16 -12.52 2.24
N PRO A 74 16.55 -12.60 3.54
CA PRO A 74 16.18 -13.73 4.38
C PRO A 74 14.65 -13.85 4.49
N PRO A 75 14.08 -15.06 4.38
CA PRO A 75 12.66 -15.26 4.61
C PRO A 75 12.31 -14.93 6.07
N GLN A 76 11.09 -14.47 6.30
CA GLN A 76 10.51 -14.26 7.63
C GLN A 76 9.22 -15.07 7.76
N ASP A 77 9.17 -15.99 8.71
CA ASP A 77 7.94 -16.69 9.09
C ASP A 77 7.14 -15.94 10.17
N PHE A 78 5.94 -16.43 10.49
CA PHE A 78 5.07 -15.80 11.48
C PHE A 78 5.68 -15.79 12.88
N GLU A 79 6.43 -16.82 13.27
CA GLU A 79 7.06 -16.87 14.60
C GLU A 79 8.17 -15.84 14.73
N GLN A 80 9.02 -15.73 13.71
CA GLN A 80 10.08 -14.73 13.62
C GLN A 80 9.49 -13.32 13.61
N PHE A 81 8.43 -13.08 12.83
CA PHE A 81 7.72 -11.81 12.84
C PHE A 81 7.16 -11.52 14.24
N PHE A 82 6.42 -12.46 14.83
CA PHE A 82 5.71 -12.24 16.09
C PHE A 82 6.67 -12.00 17.26
N SER A 83 7.79 -12.72 17.27
CA SER A 83 8.80 -12.71 18.34
C SER A 83 9.84 -11.60 18.20
N ASP A 84 9.81 -10.82 17.11
CA ASP A 84 10.74 -9.72 16.90
C ASP A 84 10.56 -8.64 17.99
N PRO A 85 11.59 -8.36 18.83
CA PRO A 85 11.50 -7.37 19.90
C PRO A 85 11.35 -5.93 19.38
N SER A 86 11.68 -5.69 18.12
CA SER A 86 11.49 -4.40 17.45
C SER A 86 10.06 -4.21 16.92
N ARG A 87 9.26 -5.29 16.84
CA ARG A 87 7.88 -5.24 16.37
C ARG A 87 7.04 -4.33 17.25
N LYS A 88 6.25 -3.46 16.60
CA LYS A 88 5.23 -2.65 17.26
C LYS A 88 3.86 -3.25 16.97
N ALA A 89 3.13 -3.57 18.02
CA ALA A 89 1.71 -3.92 17.93
C ALA A 89 0.87 -2.68 18.24
N PRO A 90 -0.28 -2.48 17.57
CA PRO A 90 -1.26 -1.52 18.03
C PRO A 90 -1.70 -1.81 19.46
N SER A 91 -1.99 -0.75 20.22
CA SER A 91 -2.52 -0.83 21.58
C SER A 91 -3.81 -0.02 21.69
N PRO A 92 -4.62 -0.18 22.75
CA PRO A 92 -5.81 0.64 22.96
C PRO A 92 -5.52 2.15 22.90
N GLU A 93 -4.34 2.59 23.35
CA GLU A 93 -3.88 3.97 23.31
C GLU A 93 -3.29 4.39 21.95
N LYS A 94 -2.85 3.41 21.15
CA LYS A 94 -2.12 3.59 19.88
C LYS A 94 -2.80 2.81 18.77
N ARG A 95 -4.04 3.20 18.43
CA ARG A 95 -4.90 2.51 17.45
C ARG A 95 -5.25 3.33 16.21
N SER A 96 -4.61 4.48 16.02
CA SER A 96 -4.89 5.35 14.87
C SER A 96 -3.72 5.39 13.88
N ILE A 97 -4.03 5.21 12.60
CA ILE A 97 -3.14 5.51 11.48
C ILE A 97 -3.49 6.93 11.03
N TYR A 98 -2.52 7.83 11.03
CA TYR A 98 -2.70 9.17 10.49
C TYR A 98 -2.15 9.27 9.08
N ILE A 99 -2.88 9.93 8.18
CA ILE A 99 -2.42 10.22 6.82
C ILE A 99 -2.18 11.73 6.70
N GLN A 100 -0.96 12.10 6.30
CA GLN A 100 -0.56 13.48 6.04
C GLN A 100 -0.28 13.67 4.54
N CYS A 101 -1.17 14.37 3.85
CA CYS A 101 -0.92 14.73 2.44
C CYS A 101 0.14 15.83 2.36
N ILE A 102 1.12 15.68 1.47
CA ILE A 102 2.21 16.63 1.24
C ILE A 102 2.20 17.04 -0.24
N GLY A 103 1.91 18.32 -0.48
CA GLY A 103 1.54 18.82 -1.81
C GLY A 103 0.09 18.45 -2.16
N SER A 104 -0.32 18.72 -3.40
CA SER A 104 -1.64 18.30 -3.87
C SER A 104 -1.60 16.85 -4.37
N LEU A 105 -2.70 16.11 -4.13
CA LEU A 105 -2.84 14.69 -4.49
C LEU A 105 -3.62 14.46 -5.79
N GLY A 106 -4.24 15.49 -6.34
CA GLY A 106 -4.95 15.44 -7.60
C GLY A 106 -4.79 16.74 -8.38
N ASN A 107 -5.13 16.68 -9.66
CA ASN A 107 -5.22 17.85 -10.54
C ASN A 107 -6.40 18.77 -10.18
N THR A 108 -7.41 18.26 -9.47
CA THR A 108 -8.51 19.05 -8.91
C THR A 108 -8.74 18.72 -7.43
N ARG A 109 -9.42 19.64 -6.74
CA ARG A 109 -9.80 19.45 -5.33
C ARG A 109 -10.75 18.25 -5.14
N ILE A 110 -11.74 18.10 -6.02
CA ILE A 110 -12.74 17.01 -5.95
C ILE A 110 -12.05 15.65 -6.08
N ILE A 111 -11.16 15.50 -7.07
CA ILE A 111 -10.40 14.26 -7.29
C ILE A 111 -9.49 13.96 -6.10
N SER A 112 -8.86 14.99 -5.51
CA SER A 112 -8.04 14.82 -4.31
C SER A 112 -8.87 14.31 -3.12
N GLU A 113 -10.07 14.86 -2.90
CA GLU A 113 -10.96 14.46 -1.80
C GLU A 113 -11.48 13.02 -1.97
N GLU A 114 -11.88 12.63 -3.19
CA GLU A 114 -12.30 11.25 -3.47
C GLU A 114 -11.17 10.24 -3.31
N TYR A 115 -9.98 10.57 -3.83
CA TYR A 115 -8.80 9.72 -3.73
C TYR A 115 -8.41 9.43 -2.27
N ILE A 116 -8.40 10.47 -1.44
CA ILE A 116 -8.08 10.33 -0.01
C ILE A 116 -9.15 9.50 0.70
N LYS A 117 -10.43 9.66 0.34
CA LYS A 117 -11.52 8.85 0.89
C LYS A 117 -11.37 7.37 0.53
N TRP A 118 -11.03 7.04 -0.70
CA TRP A 118 -10.72 5.67 -1.12
C TRP A 118 -9.57 5.09 -0.32
N LEU A 119 -8.46 5.83 -0.24
CA LEU A 119 -7.29 5.37 0.47
C LEU A 119 -7.58 5.12 1.96
N LYS A 120 -8.33 6.02 2.60
CA LYS A 120 -8.81 5.82 3.98
C LYS A 120 -9.53 4.48 4.12
N GLY A 121 -10.49 4.21 3.23
CA GLY A 121 -11.25 2.97 3.22
C GLY A 121 -10.37 1.73 3.03
N TYR A 122 -9.43 1.76 2.08
CA TYR A 122 -8.48 0.67 1.87
C TYR A 122 -7.61 0.41 3.11
N CYS A 123 -7.10 1.48 3.74
CA CYS A 123 -6.29 1.33 4.94
C CYS A 123 -7.10 0.78 6.13
N GLU A 124 -8.34 1.20 6.33
CA GLU A 124 -9.21 0.66 7.40
C GLU A 124 -9.58 -0.80 7.15
N ALA A 125 -9.79 -1.19 5.89
CA ALA A 125 -10.08 -2.56 5.51
C ALA A 125 -8.86 -3.47 5.68
N PHE A 126 -7.68 -3.04 5.23
CA PHE A 126 -6.46 -3.83 5.31
C PHE A 126 -5.91 -3.91 6.75
N PHE A 127 -5.91 -2.79 7.47
CA PHE A 127 -5.47 -2.71 8.87
C PHE A 127 -6.68 -2.76 9.81
N TYR A 128 -7.43 -3.85 9.72
CA TYR A 128 -8.65 -4.05 10.47
C TYR A 128 -8.48 -3.77 11.97
N GLY A 129 -9.45 -3.08 12.56
CA GLY A 129 -9.41 -2.65 13.97
C GLY A 129 -8.65 -1.34 14.22
N LEU A 130 -7.92 -0.80 13.24
CA LEU A 130 -7.32 0.53 13.32
C LEU A 130 -8.23 1.60 12.70
N THR A 131 -8.23 2.78 13.31
CA THR A 131 -8.92 3.96 12.76
C THR A 131 -7.97 4.73 11.88
N VAL A 132 -8.39 5.09 10.67
CA VAL A 132 -7.59 5.96 9.80
C VAL A 132 -8.08 7.40 9.92
N LYS A 133 -7.18 8.32 10.25
CA LYS A 133 -7.47 9.74 10.42
C LYS A 133 -6.70 10.55 9.39
N LEU A 134 -7.39 11.45 8.72
CA LEU A 134 -6.81 12.33 7.72
C LEU A 134 -6.40 13.64 8.39
N LEU A 135 -5.18 14.09 8.15
CA LEU A 135 -4.72 15.43 8.54
C LEU A 135 -4.90 16.38 7.37
N GLU A 136 -5.04 17.67 7.67
CA GLU A 136 -5.08 18.73 6.67
C GLU A 136 -3.83 18.65 5.76
N PRO A 137 -4.00 18.69 4.43
CA PRO A 137 -2.86 18.72 3.50
C PRO A 137 -1.92 19.87 3.82
N VAL A 138 -0.61 19.63 3.69
CA VAL A 138 0.40 20.68 3.87
C VAL A 138 1.16 20.92 2.57
N PRO A 139 1.52 22.18 2.26
CA PRO A 139 2.42 22.46 1.14
C PRO A 139 3.83 21.93 1.45
N VAL A 140 4.62 21.68 0.40
CA VAL A 140 5.99 21.13 0.53
C VAL A 140 6.88 22.04 1.40
N SER A 141 6.71 23.36 1.29
CA SER A 141 7.44 24.38 2.05
C SER A 141 7.36 24.20 3.57
N VAL A 142 6.22 23.75 4.10
CA VAL A 142 6.00 23.50 5.53
C VAL A 142 6.89 22.37 6.05
N THR A 143 7.23 21.40 5.19
CA THR A 143 8.09 20.27 5.57
C THR A 143 9.56 20.67 5.71
N ARG A 144 9.96 21.77 5.04
CA ARG A 144 11.35 22.22 4.91
C ARG A 144 12.30 21.10 4.41
N CYS A 145 11.79 20.20 3.56
CA CYS A 145 12.57 19.12 3.00
C CYS A 145 13.54 19.62 1.91
N SER A 146 14.70 19.00 1.82
CA SER A 146 15.53 19.18 0.63
C SER A 146 14.81 18.60 -0.58
N PHE A 147 15.04 19.21 -1.74
CA PHE A 147 14.53 18.74 -3.02
C PHE A 147 15.59 18.92 -4.10
N ARG A 148 15.40 18.24 -5.22
CA ARG A 148 16.28 18.30 -6.40
C ARG A 148 15.49 18.08 -7.68
N ILE A 149 16.11 18.39 -8.81
CA ILE A 149 15.67 17.91 -10.12
C ILE A 149 16.45 16.62 -10.40
N ASN A 150 15.76 15.53 -10.75
CA ASN A 150 16.41 14.29 -11.11
C ASN A 150 17.06 14.38 -12.49
N ASP A 151 18.33 14.05 -12.64
CA ASP A 151 19.03 14.18 -13.92
C ASP A 151 18.47 13.26 -15.02
N ASN A 152 17.93 12.09 -14.64
CA ASN A 152 17.42 11.12 -15.61
C ASN A 152 16.00 11.48 -16.08
N THR A 153 15.11 11.85 -15.15
CA THR A 153 13.69 12.12 -15.47
C THR A 153 13.40 13.59 -15.73
N GLN A 154 14.29 14.50 -15.30
CA GLN A 154 14.08 15.95 -15.25
C GLN A 154 12.83 16.35 -14.42
N ASN A 155 12.40 15.50 -13.49
CA ASN A 155 11.28 15.78 -12.58
C ASN A 155 11.79 16.20 -11.20
N LEU A 156 10.98 16.95 -10.44
CA LEU A 156 11.26 17.27 -9.03
C LEU A 156 11.20 16.02 -8.16
N GLN A 157 12.13 15.94 -7.21
CA GLN A 157 12.13 14.95 -6.15
C GLN A 157 12.31 15.61 -4.80
N ILE A 158 11.60 15.12 -3.77
CA ILE A 158 11.78 15.54 -2.38
C ILE A 158 12.47 14.46 -1.55
N HIS A 159 13.27 14.88 -0.58
CA HIS A 159 14.09 13.97 0.22
C HIS A 159 13.24 13.23 1.25
N ALA A 160 13.06 11.92 1.08
CA ALA A 160 12.19 11.08 1.92
C ALA A 160 12.58 11.15 3.41
N GLY A 161 13.87 11.02 3.73
CA GLY A 161 14.35 11.15 5.12
C GLY A 161 14.06 12.50 5.80
N HIS A 162 13.99 13.61 5.06
CA HIS A 162 13.62 14.91 5.63
C HIS A 162 12.13 14.94 5.98
N ILE A 163 11.29 14.36 5.11
CA ILE A 163 9.86 14.19 5.35
C ILE A 163 9.61 13.31 6.58
N LEU A 164 10.34 12.20 6.75
CA LEU A 164 10.20 11.36 7.93
C LEU A 164 10.47 12.13 9.24
N ARG A 165 11.49 13.02 9.25
CA ARG A 165 11.76 13.89 10.40
C ARG A 165 10.65 14.89 10.66
N PHE A 166 10.03 15.43 9.61
CA PHE A 166 8.85 16.29 9.74
C PHE A 166 7.66 15.52 10.33
N LEU A 167 7.34 14.34 9.79
CA LEU A 167 6.24 13.51 10.26
C LEU A 167 6.42 13.06 11.71
N LYS A 168 7.66 12.72 12.10
CA LYS A 168 7.98 12.37 13.50
C LYS A 168 7.61 13.49 14.48
N LYS A 169 7.83 14.74 14.10
CA LYS A 169 7.46 15.92 14.91
C LYS A 169 5.94 16.17 14.92
N LYS A 170 5.23 15.74 13.87
CA LYS A 170 3.78 15.92 13.72
C LYS A 170 2.96 14.75 14.23
N LYS A 171 3.59 13.59 14.51
CA LYS A 171 2.93 12.35 14.93
C LYS A 171 2.06 12.59 16.18
N PRO A 172 0.73 12.42 16.09
CA PRO A 172 -0.16 12.56 17.24
C PRO A 172 0.14 11.54 18.35
N ARG A 173 -0.26 11.87 19.58
CA ARG A 173 0.00 11.02 20.75
C ARG A 173 -0.75 9.68 20.72
N ASP A 174 -1.90 9.60 20.08
CA ASP A 174 -2.68 8.36 19.91
C ASP A 174 -2.34 7.59 18.61
N ALA A 175 -1.39 8.12 17.82
CA ALA A 175 -1.01 7.51 16.55
C ALA A 175 -0.17 6.24 16.77
N PHE A 176 -0.65 5.12 16.23
CA PHE A 176 0.17 3.95 15.96
C PHE A 176 1.30 4.35 15.00
N CYS A 177 0.90 4.90 13.86
CA CYS A 177 1.81 5.49 12.88
C CYS A 177 1.20 6.73 12.21
N ILE A 178 2.07 7.53 11.59
CA ILE A 178 1.71 8.59 10.66
C ILE A 178 2.39 8.33 9.31
N VAL A 179 1.62 8.32 8.24
CA VAL A 179 2.07 8.06 6.89
C VAL A 179 1.86 9.33 6.06
N GLY A 180 2.94 9.87 5.54
CA GLY A 180 2.89 10.93 4.55
C GLY A 180 2.59 10.35 3.17
N ILE A 181 1.85 11.10 2.36
CA ILE A 181 1.51 10.72 0.99
C ILE A 181 1.72 11.90 0.06
N THR A 182 2.28 11.64 -1.11
CA THR A 182 2.56 12.68 -2.09
C THR A 182 2.48 12.16 -3.54
N MET A 183 2.25 13.08 -4.47
CA MET A 183 2.39 12.85 -5.92
C MET A 183 3.76 13.30 -6.45
N ILE A 184 4.67 13.71 -5.55
CA ILE A 184 6.02 14.16 -5.87
C ILE A 184 6.99 13.00 -5.70
N ASP A 185 7.90 12.81 -6.65
CA ASP A 185 8.85 11.70 -6.62
C ASP A 185 9.80 11.80 -5.41
N LEU A 186 10.30 10.67 -4.91
CA LEU A 186 11.10 10.61 -3.69
C LEU A 186 12.51 10.13 -3.96
N TYR A 187 13.46 10.65 -3.19
CA TYR A 187 14.82 10.09 -3.12
C TYR A 187 15.28 9.94 -1.66
N PRO A 188 16.07 8.89 -1.34
CA PRO A 188 16.46 8.61 0.04
C PRO A 188 17.79 9.25 0.45
N ARG A 189 18.70 9.49 -0.52
CA ARG A 189 20.01 10.14 -0.38
C ARG A 189 20.52 10.58 -1.75
N ASP A 190 21.49 11.49 -1.78
CA ASP A 190 21.92 12.14 -3.03
C ASP A 190 22.45 11.16 -4.09
N SER A 191 23.11 10.07 -3.68
CA SER A 191 23.65 9.06 -4.59
C SER A 191 22.63 8.07 -5.16
N TRP A 192 21.37 8.11 -4.72
CA TRP A 192 20.32 7.17 -5.14
C TRP A 192 19.41 7.79 -6.18
N ASN A 193 18.85 6.98 -7.09
CA ASN A 193 17.95 7.49 -8.12
C ASN A 193 16.57 7.87 -7.55
N PHE A 194 15.87 6.94 -6.90
CA PHE A 194 14.56 7.18 -6.31
C PHE A 194 14.17 6.07 -5.31
N VAL A 195 13.07 6.29 -4.59
CA VAL A 195 12.32 5.25 -3.86
C VAL A 195 10.81 5.48 -4.05
N PHE A 196 10.00 4.43 -3.98
CA PHE A 196 8.54 4.60 -3.91
C PHE A 196 8.08 5.09 -2.54
N GLY A 197 8.82 4.72 -1.50
CA GLY A 197 8.56 5.15 -0.14
C GLY A 197 9.72 4.84 0.78
N GLN A 198 9.65 5.38 1.98
CA GLN A 198 10.61 5.11 3.05
C GLN A 198 9.87 5.13 4.38
N ALA A 199 10.28 4.29 5.33
CA ALA A 199 9.69 4.23 6.66
C ALA A 199 10.74 4.09 7.76
N SER A 200 10.37 4.53 8.96
CA SER A 200 11.02 4.19 10.21
C SER A 200 9.99 3.43 11.07
N LEU A 201 10.18 2.11 11.18
CA LEU A 201 9.27 1.25 11.93
C LEU A 201 9.28 1.58 13.43
N THR A 202 10.46 1.92 13.96
CA THR A 202 10.65 2.27 15.37
C THR A 202 9.96 3.59 15.74
N ASP A 203 10.01 4.58 14.85
CA ASP A 203 9.33 5.87 15.05
C ASP A 203 7.86 5.83 14.62
N GLY A 204 7.44 4.79 13.89
CA GLY A 204 6.11 4.67 13.30
C GLY A 204 5.80 5.84 12.36
N VAL A 205 6.74 6.14 11.47
CA VAL A 205 6.56 7.16 10.42
C VAL A 205 6.90 6.57 9.06
N GLY A 206 6.14 6.94 8.04
CA GLY A 206 6.40 6.52 6.66
C GLY A 206 6.06 7.63 5.67
N ILE A 207 6.64 7.60 4.49
CA ILE A 207 6.27 8.44 3.34
C ILE A 207 6.16 7.54 2.12
N PHE A 208 5.08 7.70 1.36
CA PHE A 208 4.87 7.00 0.09
C PHE A 208 4.56 7.99 -1.02
N SER A 209 5.07 7.72 -2.22
CA SER A 209 4.83 8.52 -3.41
C SER A 209 4.19 7.72 -4.53
N PHE A 210 3.12 8.29 -5.07
CA PHE A 210 2.42 7.76 -6.23
C PHE A 210 2.95 8.29 -7.56
N ALA A 211 3.95 9.18 -7.55
CA ALA A 211 4.44 9.87 -8.75
C ALA A 211 4.74 8.90 -9.91
N ARG A 212 5.43 7.80 -9.61
CA ARG A 212 5.91 6.81 -10.59
C ARG A 212 4.86 5.81 -11.07
N TYR A 213 3.64 5.87 -10.54
CA TYR A 213 2.54 5.02 -10.98
C TYR A 213 1.75 5.63 -12.15
N GLY A 214 1.93 6.93 -12.42
CA GLY A 214 1.33 7.62 -13.56
C GLY A 214 1.78 6.99 -14.88
N SER A 215 0.83 6.73 -15.78
CA SER A 215 1.10 6.07 -17.07
C SER A 215 2.03 6.88 -17.98
N ASP A 216 2.05 8.20 -17.78
CA ASP A 216 2.84 9.17 -18.53
C ASP A 216 4.21 9.45 -17.89
N PHE A 217 4.50 8.98 -16.67
CA PHE A 217 5.72 9.34 -15.92
C PHE A 217 7.01 9.06 -16.70
N TYR A 218 7.08 7.93 -17.41
CA TYR A 218 8.23 7.55 -18.23
C TYR A 218 8.13 8.01 -19.69
N SER A 219 7.09 8.77 -20.04
CA SER A 219 6.91 9.30 -21.39
C SER A 219 7.94 10.38 -21.70
N SER A 220 8.37 10.44 -22.96
CA SER A 220 9.16 11.56 -23.46
C SER A 220 8.42 12.89 -23.31
N ARG A 221 7.08 12.86 -23.34
CA ARG A 221 6.18 14.02 -23.24
C ARG A 221 5.61 14.27 -21.84
N TYR A 222 6.18 13.67 -20.79
CA TYR A 222 5.72 13.91 -19.42
C TYR A 222 5.74 15.40 -19.08
N GLU A 223 4.58 15.98 -18.76
CA GLU A 223 4.41 17.42 -18.54
C GLU A 223 5.08 17.90 -17.24
N GLY A 224 5.30 17.01 -16.28
CA GLY A 224 6.01 17.32 -15.04
C GLY A 224 7.52 17.47 -15.19
N LYS A 225 8.06 17.42 -16.41
CA LYS A 225 9.47 17.73 -16.66
C LYS A 225 9.71 19.22 -16.46
N VAL A 226 10.65 19.54 -15.58
CA VAL A 226 11.13 20.89 -15.39
C VAL A 226 12.07 21.22 -16.57
N ASN A 227 11.62 22.05 -17.50
CA ASN A 227 12.45 22.53 -18.60
C ASN A 227 13.65 23.35 -18.01
N LYS A 228 14.90 22.89 -18.22
CA LYS A 228 16.18 23.53 -17.81
C LYS A 228 16.09 25.07 -17.96
N LEU A 229 16.54 25.95 -17.07
CA LEU A 229 17.78 25.98 -16.26
C LEU A 229 17.65 27.06 -15.16
N GLN A 230 16.55 27.10 -14.40
CA GLN A 230 16.58 27.91 -13.18
C GLN A 230 17.53 27.20 -12.21
N LYS A 231 18.59 27.88 -11.76
CA LYS A 231 19.24 27.54 -10.49
C LYS A 231 18.17 27.78 -9.42
N VAL A 232 17.27 26.82 -9.27
CA VAL A 232 16.27 26.85 -8.21
C VAL A 232 17.08 26.75 -6.94
N SER A 233 17.07 27.83 -6.16
CA SER A 233 17.66 27.81 -4.83
C SER A 233 17.06 26.63 -4.08
N SER A 234 17.86 25.86 -3.37
CA SER A 234 17.38 24.73 -2.55
C SER A 234 16.41 25.13 -1.42
N SER A 235 16.12 26.44 -1.29
CA SER A 235 15.17 27.03 -0.36
C SER A 235 13.96 27.68 -1.03
N ASP A 236 13.90 27.71 -2.37
CA ASP A 236 12.78 28.29 -3.10
C ASP A 236 11.73 27.22 -3.43
N TYR A 237 10.71 27.15 -2.59
CA TYR A 237 9.62 26.18 -2.75
C TYR A 237 8.55 26.61 -3.76
N SER A 238 8.65 27.80 -4.34
CA SER A 238 7.71 28.25 -5.40
C SER A 238 7.77 27.33 -6.63
N VAL A 239 8.85 26.57 -6.78
CA VAL A 239 9.00 25.50 -7.78
C VAL A 239 7.90 24.44 -7.70
N PHE A 240 7.21 24.32 -6.55
CA PHE A 240 6.10 23.38 -6.35
C PHE A 240 4.71 23.99 -6.61
N ASP A 241 4.58 25.32 -6.78
CA ASP A 241 3.28 25.99 -6.89
C ASP A 241 2.49 25.55 -8.14
N ASN A 242 3.20 25.21 -9.22
CA ASN A 242 2.65 24.69 -10.46
C ASN A 242 3.15 23.26 -10.75
N TYR A 243 3.44 22.48 -9.70
CA TYR A 243 3.89 21.11 -9.89
C TYR A 243 2.82 20.31 -10.64
N TYR A 244 3.22 19.69 -11.76
CA TYR A 244 2.34 18.82 -12.53
C TYR A 244 1.96 17.61 -11.68
N ILE A 245 0.67 17.47 -11.44
CA ILE A 245 0.10 16.29 -10.81
C ILE A 245 -0.56 15.50 -11.93
N PRO A 246 -0.09 14.28 -12.22
CA PRO A 246 -0.72 13.47 -13.24
C PRO A 246 -2.19 13.29 -12.86
N GLU A 247 -3.05 13.24 -13.87
CA GLU A 247 -4.45 12.92 -13.65
C GLU A 247 -4.52 11.63 -12.81
N VAL A 248 -5.27 11.69 -11.71
CA VAL A 248 -5.56 10.50 -10.89
C VAL A 248 -6.53 9.66 -11.71
N THR A 249 -5.98 8.98 -12.70
CA THR A 249 -6.75 8.10 -13.56
C THR A 249 -7.14 6.88 -12.75
N SER A 250 -8.28 6.32 -13.12
CA SER A 250 -8.73 5.03 -12.64
C SER A 250 -7.60 4.02 -12.59
N VAL A 251 -6.69 3.97 -13.57
CA VAL A 251 -5.52 3.08 -13.66
C VAL A 251 -4.56 3.13 -12.46
N LEU A 252 -4.36 4.29 -11.82
CA LEU A 252 -3.43 4.41 -10.68
C LEU A 252 -4.02 3.79 -9.41
N LEU A 253 -5.30 4.09 -9.15
CA LEU A 253 -6.07 3.45 -8.09
C LEU A 253 -6.37 1.98 -8.44
N LEU A 254 -6.78 1.70 -9.68
CA LEU A 254 -7.07 0.39 -10.27
C LEU A 254 -5.84 -0.50 -10.35
N ARG A 255 -4.61 -0.01 -10.41
CA ARG A 255 -3.40 -0.86 -10.23
C ARG A 255 -3.22 -1.24 -8.77
N SER A 256 -3.50 -0.33 -7.84
CA SER A 256 -3.57 -0.61 -6.41
C SER A 256 -4.79 -1.48 -6.02
N CYS A 257 -5.90 -1.40 -6.78
CA CYS A 257 -7.18 -2.06 -6.50
C CYS A 257 -7.42 -3.32 -7.33
N LYS A 258 -6.85 -3.50 -8.53
CA LYS A 258 -6.99 -4.73 -9.35
C LYS A 258 -6.39 -5.94 -8.64
N ALA A 259 -5.37 -5.73 -7.82
CA ALA A 259 -4.88 -6.77 -6.92
C ALA A 259 -5.98 -7.25 -5.93
N LEU A 260 -6.89 -6.36 -5.55
CA LEU A 260 -7.96 -6.58 -4.58
C LEU A 260 -9.34 -6.88 -5.22
N VAL A 261 -9.55 -6.53 -6.49
CA VAL A 261 -10.80 -6.75 -7.25
C VAL A 261 -10.76 -8.06 -8.02
N LYS A 262 -9.60 -8.42 -8.61
CA LYS A 262 -9.38 -9.76 -9.19
C LYS A 262 -9.56 -10.87 -8.14
N TRP A 263 -9.32 -10.54 -6.88
CA TRP A 263 -9.56 -11.35 -5.68
C TRP A 263 -11.06 -11.62 -5.38
N ILE A 264 -11.98 -10.78 -5.88
CA ILE A 264 -13.42 -10.85 -5.57
C ILE A 264 -14.24 -11.49 -6.72
N ASP A 265 -13.80 -11.30 -7.96
CA ASP A 265 -14.57 -11.72 -9.13
C ASP A 265 -14.48 -13.24 -9.40
N ASP A 266 -13.40 -13.90 -8.98
CA ASP A 266 -13.20 -15.35 -9.16
C ASP A 266 -14.00 -16.24 -8.17
N GLU A 267 -14.73 -15.66 -7.19
CA GLU A 267 -15.68 -16.41 -6.33
C GLU A 267 -17.13 -16.44 -6.86
N SER A 268 -17.39 -15.94 -8.08
CA SER A 268 -18.77 -15.89 -8.63
C SER A 268 -19.09 -16.89 -9.75
N ALA A 269 -18.17 -17.79 -10.10
CA ALA A 269 -18.48 -18.93 -10.95
C ALA A 269 -18.69 -20.19 -10.09
N ASP A 270 -19.92 -20.74 -10.14
CA ASP A 270 -20.40 -22.06 -9.67
C ASP A 270 -20.73 -22.18 -8.15
N ILE A 271 -21.94 -22.48 -7.62
CA ILE A 271 -23.15 -23.27 -8.03
C ILE A 271 -24.37 -22.83 -7.15
N PRO A 272 -25.65 -23.11 -7.54
CA PRO A 272 -26.85 -22.44 -7.06
C PRO A 272 -27.60 -23.12 -5.89
N GLY A 273 -28.39 -22.29 -5.19
CA GLY A 273 -29.59 -22.70 -4.44
C GLY A 273 -29.41 -22.97 -2.95
N VAL A 274 -30.06 -22.14 -2.11
CA VAL A 274 -30.98 -22.53 -1.02
C VAL A 274 -31.43 -21.29 -0.23
N SER A 275 -32.70 -21.28 0.10
CA SER A 275 -33.55 -20.21 0.62
C SER A 275 -33.43 -19.89 2.12
N ARG A 276 -33.89 -18.67 2.45
CA ARG A 276 -34.08 -17.96 3.74
C ARG A 276 -34.47 -18.77 5.00
N GLY A 277 -34.02 -18.24 6.15
CA GLY A 277 -34.71 -18.33 7.45
C GLY A 277 -34.32 -17.14 8.37
N HIS A 278 -35.30 -16.41 8.91
CA HIS A 278 -35.16 -15.25 9.79
C HIS A 278 -34.93 -15.65 11.26
N SER A 279 -34.18 -14.85 12.01
CA SER A 279 -34.48 -14.51 13.41
C SER A 279 -33.71 -13.25 13.84
N ARG A 280 -34.41 -12.36 14.55
CA ARG A 280 -33.92 -11.13 15.17
C ARG A 280 -33.33 -11.46 16.53
N GLU A 281 -32.23 -10.81 16.89
CA GLU A 281 -31.94 -10.41 18.27
C GLU A 281 -30.97 -9.23 18.26
N ASP A 282 -31.37 -8.17 18.96
CA ASP A 282 -30.66 -6.90 19.09
C ASP A 282 -29.42 -7.06 19.99
N ASN A 283 -28.25 -6.74 19.44
CA ASN A 283 -27.08 -6.37 20.22
C ASN A 283 -26.23 -5.39 19.39
N VAL A 284 -25.73 -4.36 20.07
CA VAL A 284 -25.01 -3.18 19.55
C VAL A 284 -24.12 -3.54 18.35
N ASN A 285 -24.55 -3.10 17.17
CA ASN A 285 -24.08 -3.59 15.88
C ASN A 285 -22.81 -2.85 15.43
N LEU A 286 -21.65 -3.32 15.87
CA LEU A 286 -20.43 -3.14 15.07
C LEU A 286 -20.55 -4.12 13.89
N PRO A 287 -20.46 -3.67 12.62
CA PRO A 287 -20.56 -4.59 11.49
C PRO A 287 -19.51 -5.67 11.65
N LYS A 288 -19.92 -6.96 11.60
CA LYS A 288 -18.95 -8.05 11.65
C LYS A 288 -18.02 -7.90 10.43
N PRO A 289 -16.78 -8.41 10.50
CA PRO A 289 -15.81 -8.28 9.41
C PRO A 289 -16.43 -8.59 8.04
N VAL A 290 -17.26 -9.64 7.98
CA VAL A 290 -17.92 -10.10 6.75
C VAL A 290 -18.98 -9.12 6.20
N GLU A 291 -19.76 -8.44 7.05
CA GLU A 291 -20.73 -7.45 6.58
C GLU A 291 -20.04 -6.16 6.14
N ALA A 292 -18.97 -5.75 6.84
CA ALA A 292 -18.09 -4.69 6.38
C ALA A 292 -17.54 -5.07 4.99
N PHE A 293 -16.96 -6.26 4.81
CA PHE A 293 -16.45 -6.71 3.50
C PHE A 293 -17.52 -6.68 2.38
N LYS A 294 -18.79 -6.96 2.68
CA LYS A 294 -19.89 -6.86 1.71
C LYS A 294 -20.26 -5.42 1.37
N GLU A 295 -20.38 -4.54 2.37
CA GLU A 295 -20.60 -3.11 2.14
C GLU A 295 -19.43 -2.48 1.38
N TRP A 296 -18.18 -2.86 1.69
CA TRP A 296 -16.97 -2.43 0.98
C TRP A 296 -16.92 -2.99 -0.44
N LYS A 297 -17.36 -4.24 -0.68
CA LYS A 297 -17.50 -4.83 -2.02
C LYS A 297 -18.52 -4.05 -2.85
N GLU A 298 -19.71 -3.79 -2.31
CA GLU A 298 -20.71 -2.96 -3.00
C GLU A 298 -20.19 -1.54 -3.25
N TRP A 299 -19.44 -0.98 -2.32
CA TRP A 299 -18.87 0.36 -2.44
C TRP A 299 -17.76 0.43 -3.49
N ILE A 300 -16.86 -0.56 -3.54
CA ILE A 300 -15.83 -0.70 -4.58
C ILE A 300 -16.48 -0.93 -5.95
N ILE A 301 -17.54 -1.75 -6.03
CA ILE A 301 -18.35 -1.94 -7.25
C ILE A 301 -19.01 -0.63 -7.69
N ARG A 302 -19.56 0.16 -6.76
CA ARG A 302 -20.13 1.48 -7.07
C ARG A 302 -19.07 2.47 -7.53
N CYS A 303 -17.86 2.45 -6.95
CA CYS A 303 -16.73 3.26 -7.42
C CYS A 303 -16.29 2.85 -8.83
N LEU A 304 -16.24 1.54 -9.12
CA LEU A 304 -15.98 1.04 -10.47
C LEU A 304 -17.08 1.43 -11.47
N ALA A 305 -18.35 1.39 -11.06
CA ALA A 305 -19.50 1.76 -11.91
C ALA A 305 -19.58 3.27 -12.22
N VAL A 306 -19.08 4.13 -11.32
CA VAL A 306 -18.93 5.57 -11.56
C VAL A 306 -17.77 5.86 -12.52
N VAL A 307 -16.73 5.03 -12.50
CA VAL A 307 -15.49 5.18 -13.26
C VAL A 307 -15.54 4.53 -14.65
N GLN A 308 -16.58 3.73 -14.93
CA GLN A 308 -16.82 3.04 -16.21
C GLN A 308 -17.87 3.72 -17.11
N LYS A 309 -18.34 4.91 -16.75
CA LYS A 309 -19.11 5.81 -17.63
C LYS A 309 -18.20 6.91 -18.17
#